data_AF-A0A3D2HV28-F1
#
_entry.id   AF-A0A3D2HV28-F1
#
_cell.length_a   1.000
_cell.length_b   1.000
_cell.length_c   1.000
_cell.angle_alpha   90.00
_cell.angle_beta   90.00
_cell.angle_gamma   90.00
#
_symmetry.space_group_name_H-M   'P 1'
#
loop_
_entity.id
_entity.type
_entity.pdbx_description
1 polymer ?
#
loop_
_entity_poly.entity_id
_entity_poly.type
_entity_poly.pdbx_seq_one_letter_code
_entity_poly.pdbx_strand_id
1 'polypeptide(L)'
;CQSFMTELCRHIGANTDVPAGDIGTGAREIGYMFGQYKRIKNVYEGVLTGKGLNWGGSLARTEATGYGLLYLTEAMLKDNGKDINGATVCVSGAGNVAIYATQKATQLGAKVVTMSDSTGWIYDAEGIDLDAIKEIKEVKRQRLTEYKNYRPNAEYHEGKFDWSVKCDVALPCATQNELNEEDAKRLIANGCYAVAEGANMPTTLEATKLIQDAGLLFAPGKAANAGGVATSALEMSQNSMRLSWTFEEVDAKLKDIMVNIYNNIATAAKKYGYEGNYVVGANIAGFEKVADAMIAQGVC
;
A
#
# COMPACT_ATOMS: atom_id res chain seq x y z
N CYS A 1 -3.93 -9.52 23.58
CA CYS A 1 -5.10 -8.66 23.31
C CYS A 1 -5.82 -8.19 24.58
N GLN A 2 -6.41 -9.04 25.41
CA GLN A 2 -7.22 -8.58 26.56
C GLN A 2 -6.43 -7.76 27.58
N SER A 3 -5.32 -8.30 28.11
CA SER A 3 -4.45 -7.59 29.06
C SER A 3 -3.99 -6.23 28.50
N PHE A 4 -3.55 -6.22 27.24
CA PHE A 4 -3.15 -5.01 26.53
C PHE A 4 -4.27 -3.95 26.45
N MET A 5 -5.48 -4.36 26.05
CA MET A 5 -6.61 -3.44 25.93
C MET A 5 -7.14 -2.94 27.30
N THR A 6 -6.93 -3.69 28.39
CA THR A 6 -7.26 -3.23 29.74
C THR A 6 -6.49 -1.96 30.12
N GLU A 7 -5.25 -1.81 29.65
CA GLU A 7 -4.51 -0.55 29.80
C GLU A 7 -4.87 0.43 28.69
N LEU A 8 -4.81 0.02 27.41
CA LEU A 8 -4.96 0.94 26.28
C LEU A 8 -6.34 1.65 26.23
N CYS A 9 -7.41 1.02 26.68
CA CYS A 9 -8.79 1.55 26.56
C CYS A 9 -9.05 2.89 27.27
N ARG A 10 -8.16 3.34 28.16
CA ARG A 10 -8.26 4.65 28.81
C ARG A 10 -7.62 5.78 28.01
N HIS A 11 -6.83 5.45 26.99
CA HIS A 11 -6.06 6.38 26.16
C HIS A 11 -6.62 6.50 24.73
N ILE A 12 -7.59 5.66 24.36
CA ILE A 12 -8.17 5.61 23.01
C ILE A 12 -9.69 5.85 23.03
N GLY A 13 -10.24 6.24 21.88
CA GLY A 13 -11.67 6.51 21.70
C GLY A 13 -11.95 7.09 20.33
N ALA A 14 -13.21 7.04 19.88
CA ALA A 14 -13.59 7.41 18.52
C ALA A 14 -13.14 8.84 18.08
N ASN A 15 -12.95 9.77 19.02
CA ASN A 15 -12.49 11.15 18.78
C ASN A 15 -11.16 11.47 19.48
N THR A 16 -10.38 10.47 19.90
CA THR A 16 -9.13 10.66 20.64
C THR A 16 -7.97 9.98 19.93
N ASP A 17 -8.05 8.66 19.81
CA ASP A 17 -7.08 7.84 19.10
C ASP A 17 -7.80 6.57 18.62
N VAL A 18 -7.61 6.22 17.35
CA VAL A 18 -8.29 5.11 16.67
C VAL A 18 -7.25 4.16 16.09
N PRO A 19 -6.78 3.18 16.89
CA PRO A 19 -5.78 2.23 16.43
C PRO A 19 -6.27 1.29 15.30
N ALA A 20 -5.33 0.65 14.63
CA ALA A 20 -5.57 -0.30 13.55
C ALA A 20 -4.68 -1.55 13.69
N GLY A 21 -4.80 -2.47 12.74
CA GLY A 21 -3.89 -3.60 12.60
C GLY A 21 -2.57 -3.22 11.93
N ASP A 22 -1.53 -4.01 12.20
CA ASP A 22 -0.20 -3.94 11.59
C ASP A 22 0.44 -5.36 11.63
N ILE A 23 1.74 -5.49 11.35
CA ILE A 23 2.48 -6.77 11.43
C ILE A 23 2.26 -7.41 12.81
N GLY A 24 1.71 -8.63 12.82
CA GLY A 24 1.38 -9.37 14.04
C GLY A 24 0.03 -9.05 14.67
N THR A 25 -0.70 -8.05 14.16
CA THR A 25 -2.05 -7.65 14.64
C THR A 25 -3.03 -7.65 13.47
N GLY A 26 -3.63 -8.80 13.17
CA GLY A 26 -4.63 -8.93 12.11
C GLY A 26 -6.07 -8.79 12.59
N ALA A 27 -7.03 -9.13 11.72
CA ALA A 27 -8.46 -9.06 12.03
C ALA A 27 -8.84 -9.86 13.30
N ARG A 28 -8.15 -10.98 13.57
CA ARG A 28 -8.33 -11.78 14.78
C ARG A 28 -7.97 -10.98 16.03
N GLU A 29 -6.78 -10.37 16.06
CA GLU A 29 -6.31 -9.57 17.18
C GLU A 29 -7.18 -8.32 17.38
N ILE A 30 -7.57 -7.63 16.29
CA ILE A 30 -8.50 -6.49 16.32
C ILE A 30 -9.85 -6.91 16.92
N GLY A 31 -10.39 -8.07 16.55
CA GLY A 31 -11.63 -8.61 17.16
C GLY A 31 -11.52 -8.82 18.66
N TYR A 32 -10.42 -9.42 19.13
CA TYR A 32 -10.19 -9.63 20.57
C TYR A 32 -10.01 -8.31 21.33
N MET A 33 -9.32 -7.34 20.74
CA MET A 33 -9.13 -6.01 21.31
C MET A 33 -10.44 -5.21 21.35
N PHE A 34 -11.21 -5.19 20.26
CA PHE A 34 -12.51 -4.53 20.19
C PHE A 34 -13.50 -5.13 21.21
N GLY A 35 -13.53 -6.46 21.34
CA GLY A 35 -14.36 -7.14 22.33
C GLY A 35 -14.03 -6.73 23.76
N GLN A 36 -12.73 -6.65 24.10
CA GLN A 36 -12.30 -6.21 25.43
C GLN A 36 -12.58 -4.72 25.68
N TYR A 37 -12.36 -3.86 24.68
CA TYR A 37 -12.70 -2.44 24.77
C TYR A 37 -14.18 -2.26 25.08
N LYS A 38 -15.05 -2.89 24.29
CA LYS A 38 -16.51 -2.84 24.47
C LYS A 38 -16.93 -3.32 25.86
N ARG A 39 -16.31 -4.39 26.37
CA ARG A 39 -16.59 -4.92 27.71
C ARG A 39 -16.25 -3.92 28.82
N ILE A 40 -15.13 -3.22 28.73
CA ILE A 40 -14.67 -2.29 29.77
C ILE A 40 -15.41 -0.95 29.69
N LYS A 41 -15.52 -0.39 28.49
CA LYS A 41 -16.09 0.94 28.27
C LYS A 41 -17.62 0.93 28.16
N ASN A 42 -18.22 -0.24 28.02
CA ASN A 42 -19.66 -0.46 27.87
C ASN A 42 -20.27 0.38 26.73
N VAL A 43 -19.55 0.48 25.60
CA VAL A 43 -19.95 1.26 24.42
C VAL A 43 -19.56 0.54 23.14
N TYR A 44 -20.37 0.70 22.10
CA TYR A 44 -20.06 0.26 20.74
C TYR A 44 -19.85 1.49 19.86
N GLU A 45 -18.61 1.72 19.43
CA GLU A 45 -18.20 2.87 18.64
C GLU A 45 -16.99 2.56 17.74
N GLY A 46 -16.66 3.47 16.83
CA GLY A 46 -15.54 3.34 15.88
C GLY A 46 -14.16 3.56 16.52
N VAL A 47 -13.83 2.84 17.60
CA VAL A 47 -12.56 2.98 18.32
C VAL A 47 -11.37 2.25 17.67
N LEU A 48 -11.64 1.32 16.76
CA LEU A 48 -10.63 0.59 16.00
C LEU A 48 -11.06 0.52 14.54
N THR A 49 -10.09 0.53 13.63
CA THR A 49 -10.31 0.20 12.20
C THR A 49 -9.74 -1.17 11.84
N GLY A 50 -10.12 -1.72 10.69
CA GLY A 50 -9.81 -3.10 10.33
C GLY A 50 -10.70 -4.11 11.05
N LYS A 51 -11.93 -3.69 11.41
CA LYS A 51 -12.93 -4.56 12.03
C LYS A 51 -13.47 -5.56 11.01
N GLY A 52 -14.06 -6.65 11.49
CA GLY A 52 -14.75 -7.61 10.64
C GLY A 52 -16.08 -7.03 10.13
N LEU A 53 -16.48 -7.42 8.92
CA LEU A 53 -17.64 -6.86 8.23
C LEU A 53 -18.94 -6.96 9.03
N ASN A 54 -19.14 -8.06 9.76
CA ASN A 54 -20.35 -8.30 10.57
C ASN A 54 -20.43 -7.45 11.86
N TRP A 55 -19.40 -6.64 12.15
CA TRP A 55 -19.33 -5.84 13.37
C TRP A 55 -18.60 -4.52 13.13
N GLY A 56 -18.94 -3.84 12.04
CA GLY A 56 -18.58 -2.44 11.78
C GLY A 56 -17.29 -2.24 10.97
N GLY A 57 -16.79 -3.30 10.33
CA GLY A 57 -15.73 -3.20 9.33
C GLY A 57 -16.20 -2.58 8.01
N SER A 58 -15.25 -2.09 7.22
CA SER A 58 -15.51 -1.58 5.87
C SER A 58 -15.20 -2.64 4.81
N LEU A 59 -16.01 -2.69 3.75
CA LEU A 59 -15.61 -3.34 2.50
C LEU A 59 -14.39 -2.64 1.89
N ALA A 60 -13.73 -3.31 0.94
CA ALA A 60 -12.48 -2.90 0.28
C ALA A 60 -11.26 -2.69 1.20
N ARG A 61 -11.39 -2.89 2.53
CA ARG A 61 -10.29 -2.65 3.48
C ARG A 61 -9.11 -3.60 3.25
N THR A 62 -9.38 -4.82 2.82
CA THR A 62 -8.35 -5.83 2.53
C THR A 62 -7.54 -5.44 1.30
N GLU A 63 -8.19 -4.85 0.29
CA GLU A 63 -7.63 -4.46 -0.99
C GLU A 63 -6.95 -3.08 -0.94
N ALA A 64 -7.38 -2.24 -0.01
CA ALA A 64 -7.17 -0.79 0.04
C ALA A 64 -5.74 -0.30 -0.26
N THR A 65 -4.72 -0.90 0.37
CA THR A 65 -3.34 -0.45 0.20
C THR A 65 -2.81 -0.79 -1.20
N GLY A 66 -3.06 -2.01 -1.67
CA GLY A 66 -2.63 -2.44 -3.01
C GLY A 66 -3.40 -1.72 -4.12
N TYR A 67 -4.71 -1.54 -3.95
CA TYR A 67 -5.52 -0.78 -4.91
C TYR A 67 -5.11 0.69 -4.92
N GLY A 68 -4.89 1.28 -3.74
CA GLY A 68 -4.46 2.66 -3.61
C GLY A 68 -3.12 2.94 -4.27
N LEU A 69 -2.15 2.03 -4.10
CA LEU A 69 -0.85 2.07 -4.79
C LEU A 69 -1.04 2.19 -6.30
N LEU A 70 -1.90 1.36 -6.89
CA LEU A 70 -2.13 1.36 -8.32
C LEU A 70 -2.93 2.58 -8.80
N TYR A 71 -3.88 3.08 -8.01
CA TYR A 71 -4.61 4.31 -8.37
C TYR A 71 -3.70 5.54 -8.39
N LEU A 72 -2.79 5.66 -7.42
CA LEU A 72 -1.81 6.75 -7.43
C LEU A 72 -0.79 6.56 -8.55
N THR A 73 -0.32 5.32 -8.78
CA THR A 73 0.60 5.01 -9.87
C THR A 73 -0.03 5.33 -11.23
N GLU A 74 -1.28 4.92 -11.45
CA GLU A 74 -2.03 5.21 -12.68
C GLU A 74 -2.17 6.73 -12.90
N ALA A 75 -2.51 7.49 -11.87
CA ALA A 75 -2.60 8.95 -11.94
C ALA A 75 -1.24 9.58 -12.30
N MET A 76 -0.17 9.14 -11.64
CA MET A 76 1.21 9.59 -11.91
C MET A 76 1.65 9.27 -13.34
N LEU A 77 1.40 8.07 -13.83
CA LEU A 77 1.77 7.68 -15.19
C LEU A 77 1.02 8.52 -16.23
N LYS A 78 -0.29 8.70 -16.06
CA LYS A 78 -1.13 9.46 -17.00
C LYS A 78 -0.70 10.92 -17.14
N ASP A 79 -0.38 11.58 -16.03
CA ASP A 79 0.12 12.97 -16.05
C ASP A 79 1.45 13.11 -16.79
N ASN A 80 2.24 12.03 -16.84
CA ASN A 80 3.53 11.96 -17.51
C ASN A 80 3.47 11.27 -18.89
N GLY A 81 2.29 11.17 -19.50
CA GLY A 81 2.12 10.61 -20.84
C GLY A 81 2.43 9.12 -20.96
N LYS A 82 2.33 8.37 -19.86
CA LYS A 82 2.51 6.92 -19.78
C LYS A 82 1.18 6.25 -19.45
N ASP A 83 1.05 4.97 -19.81
CA ASP A 83 -0.10 4.14 -19.46
C ASP A 83 0.42 2.85 -18.81
N ILE A 84 -0.30 2.37 -17.80
CA ILE A 84 -0.01 1.10 -17.13
C ILE A 84 -0.55 -0.09 -17.94
N ASN A 85 -1.54 0.14 -18.79
CA ASN A 85 -2.07 -0.90 -19.66
C ASN A 85 -0.99 -1.40 -20.63
N GLY A 86 -0.72 -2.71 -20.61
CA GLY A 86 0.35 -3.36 -21.36
C GLY A 86 1.74 -3.23 -20.74
N ALA A 87 1.90 -2.51 -19.62
CA ALA A 87 3.19 -2.41 -18.93
C ALA A 87 3.57 -3.75 -18.25
N THR A 88 4.85 -4.08 -18.27
CA THR A 88 5.42 -5.19 -17.49
C THR A 88 5.73 -4.68 -16.08
N VAL A 89 5.16 -5.32 -15.06
CA VAL A 89 5.26 -4.86 -13.67
C VAL A 89 6.01 -5.89 -12.83
N CYS A 90 7.01 -5.44 -12.08
CA CYS A 90 7.65 -6.23 -11.03
C CYS A 90 7.07 -5.84 -9.66
N VAL A 91 6.63 -6.83 -8.89
CA VAL A 91 6.10 -6.65 -7.54
C VAL A 91 6.97 -7.46 -6.59
N SER A 92 7.53 -6.82 -5.56
CA SER A 92 8.12 -7.58 -4.45
C SER A 92 7.07 -7.85 -3.39
N GLY A 93 7.25 -8.90 -2.61
CA GLY A 93 6.32 -9.32 -1.58
C GLY A 93 5.21 -10.23 -2.11
N ALA A 94 4.58 -10.90 -1.15
CA ALA A 94 3.45 -11.82 -1.35
C ALA A 94 2.50 -11.77 -0.14
N GLY A 95 2.54 -10.64 0.57
CA GLY A 95 1.57 -10.29 1.60
C GLY A 95 0.38 -9.56 1.00
N ASN A 96 -0.49 -9.06 1.86
CA ASN A 96 -1.71 -8.37 1.48
C ASN A 96 -1.47 -7.26 0.43
N VAL A 97 -0.56 -6.31 0.70
CA VAL A 97 -0.28 -5.21 -0.25
C VAL A 97 0.10 -5.73 -1.63
N ALA A 98 1.05 -6.66 -1.72
CA ALA A 98 1.53 -7.21 -2.98
C ALA A 98 0.44 -7.98 -3.74
N ILE A 99 -0.35 -8.83 -3.06
CA ILE A 99 -1.44 -9.61 -3.67
C ILE A 99 -2.47 -8.67 -4.33
N TYR A 100 -2.92 -7.65 -3.61
CA TYR A 100 -3.95 -6.75 -4.11
C TYR A 100 -3.39 -5.68 -5.07
N ALA A 101 -2.10 -5.35 -4.97
CA ALA A 101 -1.41 -4.57 -6.00
C ALA A 101 -1.34 -5.35 -7.31
N THR A 102 -0.95 -6.63 -7.27
CA THR A 102 -0.97 -7.52 -8.43
C THR A 102 -2.37 -7.63 -9.02
N GLN A 103 -3.40 -7.80 -8.18
CA GLN A 103 -4.78 -7.84 -8.64
C GLN A 103 -5.18 -6.58 -9.41
N LYS A 104 -4.93 -5.39 -8.84
CA LYS A 104 -5.31 -4.13 -9.48
C LYS A 104 -4.48 -3.85 -10.72
N ALA A 105 -3.18 -4.15 -10.71
CA ALA A 105 -2.31 -4.01 -11.87
C ALA A 105 -2.84 -4.84 -13.06
N THR A 106 -3.19 -6.11 -12.82
CA THR A 106 -3.77 -6.99 -13.85
C THR A 106 -5.14 -6.47 -14.33
N GLN A 107 -5.99 -5.96 -13.44
CA GLN A 107 -7.27 -5.34 -13.84
C GLN A 107 -7.09 -4.09 -14.72
N LEU A 108 -5.99 -3.36 -14.53
CA LEU A 108 -5.63 -2.19 -15.35
C LEU A 108 -4.92 -2.59 -16.67
N GLY A 109 -4.78 -3.88 -16.95
CA GLY A 109 -4.18 -4.40 -18.19
C GLY A 109 -2.66 -4.56 -18.14
N ALA A 110 -2.03 -4.40 -16.97
CA ALA A 110 -0.60 -4.64 -16.81
C ALA A 110 -0.29 -6.14 -16.69
N LYS A 111 0.92 -6.53 -17.08
CA LYS A 111 1.43 -7.90 -16.88
C LYS A 111 2.39 -7.94 -15.70
N VAL A 112 1.92 -8.43 -14.57
CA VAL A 112 2.76 -8.65 -13.39
C VAL A 112 3.56 -9.92 -13.56
N VAL A 113 4.89 -9.87 -13.45
CA VAL A 113 5.78 -11.00 -13.77
C VAL A 113 6.56 -11.54 -12.57
N THR A 114 6.51 -10.88 -11.41
CA THR A 114 7.21 -11.31 -10.21
C THR A 114 6.39 -11.12 -8.94
N MET A 115 6.68 -11.97 -7.95
CA MET A 115 6.29 -11.81 -6.54
C MET A 115 7.40 -12.41 -5.66
N SER A 116 7.52 -11.99 -4.40
CA SER A 116 8.56 -12.52 -3.50
C SER A 116 8.09 -12.76 -2.08
N ASP A 117 8.80 -13.59 -1.33
CA ASP A 117 8.61 -13.73 0.11
C ASP A 117 9.96 -13.75 0.83
N SER A 118 9.96 -14.03 2.13
CA SER A 118 11.18 -13.99 2.94
C SER A 118 12.24 -15.04 2.55
N THR A 119 11.90 -15.99 1.69
CA THR A 119 12.74 -17.15 1.34
C THR A 119 13.19 -17.16 -0.12
N GLY A 120 12.50 -16.42 -0.99
CA GLY A 120 12.81 -16.38 -2.41
C GLY A 120 11.78 -15.59 -3.20
N TRP A 121 11.87 -15.70 -4.51
CA TRP A 121 10.99 -15.00 -5.42
C TRP A 121 10.69 -15.84 -6.66
N ILE A 122 9.57 -15.51 -7.29
CA ILE A 122 9.11 -16.18 -8.50
C ILE A 122 9.16 -15.23 -9.69
N TYR A 123 9.42 -15.81 -10.86
CA TYR A 123 9.30 -15.14 -12.14
C TYR A 123 8.39 -15.96 -13.05
N ASP A 124 7.38 -15.30 -13.61
CA ASP A 124 6.45 -15.89 -14.56
C ASP A 124 6.35 -14.99 -15.79
N ALA A 125 6.99 -15.40 -16.89
CA ALA A 125 7.04 -14.63 -18.12
C ALA A 125 5.65 -14.45 -18.78
N GLU A 126 4.74 -15.39 -18.51
CA GLU A 126 3.34 -15.37 -18.98
C GLU A 126 2.46 -14.48 -18.10
N GLY A 127 2.93 -14.14 -16.90
CA GLY A 127 2.24 -13.32 -15.91
C GLY A 127 1.80 -14.15 -14.70
N ILE A 128 1.79 -13.51 -13.53
CA ILE A 128 1.48 -14.17 -12.26
C ILE A 128 0.03 -14.66 -12.21
N ASP A 129 -0.14 -15.94 -11.86
CA ASP A 129 -1.39 -16.57 -11.50
C ASP A 129 -1.80 -16.17 -10.08
N LEU A 130 -2.62 -15.13 -9.98
CA LEU A 130 -3.04 -14.58 -8.71
C LEU A 130 -3.87 -15.56 -7.87
N ASP A 131 -4.67 -16.42 -8.49
CA ASP A 131 -5.51 -17.37 -7.76
C ASP A 131 -4.65 -18.44 -7.09
N ALA A 132 -3.61 -18.92 -7.78
CA ALA A 132 -2.61 -19.80 -7.19
C ALA A 132 -1.88 -19.12 -6.01
N ILE A 133 -1.50 -17.84 -6.16
CA ILE A 133 -0.85 -17.09 -5.08
C ILE A 133 -1.76 -16.94 -3.86
N LYS A 134 -3.04 -16.61 -4.05
CA LYS A 134 -4.01 -16.50 -2.95
C LYS A 134 -4.22 -17.83 -2.25
N GLU A 135 -4.32 -18.94 -2.99
CA GLU A 135 -4.42 -20.26 -2.38
C GLU A 135 -3.16 -20.60 -1.56
N ILE A 136 -1.96 -20.36 -2.11
CA ILE A 136 -0.69 -20.62 -1.43
C ILE A 136 -0.56 -19.75 -0.16
N LYS A 137 -0.83 -18.45 -0.24
CA LYS A 137 -0.53 -17.49 0.83
C LYS A 137 -1.66 -17.28 1.82
N GLU A 138 -2.90 -17.13 1.36
CA GLU A 138 -4.04 -16.80 2.22
C GLU A 138 -4.70 -18.06 2.81
N VAL A 139 -4.77 -19.15 2.04
CA VAL A 139 -5.42 -20.41 2.46
C VAL A 139 -4.43 -21.38 3.10
N LYS A 140 -3.42 -21.84 2.34
CA LYS A 140 -2.49 -22.90 2.78
C LYS A 140 -1.34 -22.36 3.64
N ARG A 141 -1.05 -21.06 3.56
CA ARG A 141 0.06 -20.38 4.26
C ARG A 141 1.42 -21.02 3.97
N GLN A 142 1.66 -21.36 2.71
CA GLN A 142 2.87 -22.01 2.22
C GLN A 142 3.89 -21.01 1.63
N ARG A 143 5.06 -21.54 1.28
CA ARG A 143 6.16 -20.82 0.61
C ARG A 143 5.89 -20.69 -0.88
N LEU A 144 6.50 -19.69 -1.53
CA LEU A 144 6.37 -19.50 -2.98
C LEU A 144 7.02 -20.62 -3.81
N THR A 145 7.81 -21.51 -3.22
CA THR A 145 8.28 -22.74 -3.88
C THR A 145 7.14 -23.59 -4.45
N GLU A 146 5.96 -23.55 -3.81
CA GLU A 146 4.77 -24.29 -4.26
C GLU A 146 4.16 -23.74 -5.56
N TYR A 147 4.50 -22.50 -5.95
CA TYR A 147 3.93 -21.87 -7.15
C TYR A 147 4.22 -22.66 -8.42
N LYS A 148 5.37 -23.36 -8.49
CA LYS A 148 5.72 -24.25 -9.60
C LYS A 148 4.74 -25.41 -9.79
N ASN A 149 4.03 -25.84 -8.76
CA ASN A 149 3.01 -26.88 -8.88
C ASN A 149 1.77 -26.40 -9.65
N TYR A 150 1.54 -25.08 -9.69
CA TYR A 150 0.45 -24.44 -10.43
C TYR A 150 0.92 -23.94 -11.80
N ARG A 151 2.15 -23.42 -11.86
CA ARG A 151 2.79 -22.88 -13.06
C ARG A 151 4.16 -23.54 -13.27
N PRO A 152 4.21 -24.73 -13.92
CA PRO A 152 5.46 -25.49 -14.07
C PRO A 152 6.56 -24.76 -14.85
N ASN A 153 6.19 -23.82 -15.71
CA ASN A 153 7.12 -23.00 -16.51
C ASN A 153 7.65 -21.77 -15.75
N ALA A 154 7.07 -21.44 -14.59
CA ALA A 154 7.56 -20.35 -13.77
C ALA A 154 8.88 -20.72 -13.11
N GLU A 155 9.69 -19.72 -12.82
CA GLU A 155 10.95 -19.88 -12.13
C GLU A 155 10.79 -19.55 -10.64
N TYR A 156 11.58 -20.23 -9.81
CA TYR A 156 11.74 -19.87 -8.40
C TYR A 156 13.22 -19.69 -8.14
N HIS A 157 13.55 -18.58 -7.48
CA HIS A 157 14.90 -18.15 -7.15
C HIS A 157 15.00 -17.99 -5.63
N GLU A 158 15.97 -18.65 -5.01
CA GLU A 158 16.17 -18.60 -3.56
C GLU A 158 16.86 -17.29 -3.13
N GLY A 159 16.46 -16.74 -1.99
CA GLY A 159 17.11 -15.58 -1.37
C GLY A 159 16.41 -14.25 -1.65
N LYS A 160 17.20 -13.16 -1.64
CA LYS A 160 16.69 -11.79 -1.81
C LYS A 160 16.07 -11.63 -3.21
N PHE A 161 14.97 -10.88 -3.29
CA PHE A 161 14.40 -10.45 -4.55
C PHE A 161 15.42 -9.68 -5.40
N ASP A 162 15.54 -10.06 -6.68
CA ASP A 162 16.46 -9.41 -7.61
C ASP A 162 15.70 -8.44 -8.54
N TRP A 163 15.98 -7.16 -8.38
CA TRP A 163 15.44 -6.09 -9.23
C TRP A 163 16.07 -6.04 -10.64
N SER A 164 16.91 -7.02 -11.01
CA SER A 164 17.43 -7.21 -12.37
C SER A 164 16.38 -7.68 -13.39
N VAL A 165 15.20 -8.12 -12.94
CA VAL A 165 14.12 -8.51 -13.85
C VAL A 165 13.63 -7.29 -14.62
N LYS A 166 13.69 -7.38 -15.95
CA LYS A 166 13.26 -6.30 -16.84
C LYS A 166 11.78 -5.98 -16.64
N CYS A 167 11.48 -4.75 -16.29
CA CYS A 167 10.12 -4.24 -16.10
C CYS A 167 10.03 -2.76 -16.47
N ASP A 168 8.80 -2.33 -16.73
CA ASP A 168 8.42 -0.95 -17.01
C ASP A 168 8.13 -0.18 -15.70
N VAL A 169 7.50 -0.87 -14.74
CA VAL A 169 7.11 -0.35 -13.43
C VAL A 169 7.55 -1.30 -12.32
N ALA A 170 8.17 -0.76 -11.26
CA ALA A 170 8.58 -1.51 -10.08
C ALA A 170 7.74 -1.11 -8.85
N LEU A 171 7.15 -2.10 -8.17
CA LEU A 171 6.29 -1.93 -7.00
C LEU A 171 6.89 -2.65 -5.79
N PRO A 172 7.82 -2.01 -5.03
CA PRO A 172 8.35 -2.60 -3.82
C PRO A 172 7.31 -2.65 -2.69
N CYS A 173 6.87 -3.85 -2.32
CA CYS A 173 5.75 -4.08 -1.40
C CYS A 173 6.07 -5.11 -0.30
N ALA A 174 7.34 -5.39 0.02
CA ALA A 174 7.70 -6.39 1.02
C ALA A 174 8.10 -5.76 2.37
N THR A 175 9.23 -5.06 2.42
CA THR A 175 9.83 -4.58 3.67
C THR A 175 10.63 -3.29 3.45
N GLN A 176 10.95 -2.60 4.53
CA GLN A 176 11.86 -1.45 4.49
C GLN A 176 13.24 -1.81 3.90
N ASN A 177 13.86 -0.88 3.19
CA ASN A 177 15.21 -0.99 2.60
C ASN A 177 15.43 -2.24 1.70
N GLU A 178 14.39 -2.74 1.04
CA GLU A 178 14.50 -3.88 0.11
C GLU A 178 15.11 -3.51 -1.25
N LEU A 179 15.00 -2.25 -1.69
CA LEU A 179 15.56 -1.73 -2.94
C LEU A 179 16.72 -0.79 -2.62
N ASN A 180 17.94 -1.23 -2.90
CA ASN A 180 19.18 -0.48 -2.64
C ASN A 180 19.77 0.17 -3.90
N GLU A 181 20.91 0.84 -3.76
CA GLU A 181 21.60 1.53 -4.86
C GLU A 181 21.91 0.61 -6.06
N GLU A 182 22.36 -0.62 -5.81
CA GLU A 182 22.68 -1.58 -6.87
C GLU A 182 21.40 -2.08 -7.58
N ASP A 183 20.32 -2.26 -6.82
CA ASP A 183 18.99 -2.57 -7.37
C ASP A 183 18.48 -1.41 -8.26
N ALA A 184 18.63 -0.16 -7.82
CA ALA A 184 18.24 1.02 -8.58
C ALA A 184 19.02 1.14 -9.89
N LYS A 185 20.35 0.93 -9.88
CA LYS A 185 21.19 0.91 -11.09
C LYS A 185 20.69 -0.13 -12.09
N ARG A 186 20.32 -1.34 -11.62
CA ARG A 186 19.77 -2.40 -12.46
C ARG A 186 18.43 -2.02 -13.08
N LEU A 187 17.51 -1.45 -12.30
CA LEU A 187 16.21 -0.98 -12.80
C LEU A 187 16.36 0.09 -13.89
N ILE A 188 17.23 1.07 -13.66
CA ILE A 188 17.54 2.12 -14.62
C ILE A 188 18.11 1.53 -15.91
N ALA A 189 19.09 0.63 -15.81
CA ALA A 189 19.71 -0.02 -16.96
C ALA A 189 18.71 -0.87 -17.78
N ASN A 190 17.67 -1.42 -17.13
CA ASN A 190 16.64 -2.22 -17.76
C ASN A 190 15.53 -1.42 -18.45
N GLY A 191 15.55 -0.08 -18.33
CA GLY A 191 14.55 0.80 -18.93
C GLY A 191 13.26 0.94 -18.12
N CYS A 192 13.29 0.63 -16.81
CA CYS A 192 12.20 0.95 -15.91
C CYS A 192 11.96 2.47 -15.93
N TYR A 193 10.70 2.91 -16.00
CA TYR A 193 10.36 4.33 -16.04
C TYR A 193 9.59 4.79 -14.80
N ALA A 194 9.12 3.89 -13.94
CA ALA A 194 8.42 4.25 -12.71
C ALA A 194 8.68 3.29 -11.55
N VAL A 195 8.83 3.84 -10.35
CA VAL A 195 8.89 3.13 -9.08
C VAL A 195 7.83 3.71 -8.14
N ALA A 196 6.99 2.86 -7.55
CA ALA A 196 5.97 3.29 -6.60
C ALA A 196 5.95 2.40 -5.36
N GLU A 197 6.17 3.01 -4.19
CA GLU A 197 6.40 2.28 -2.95
C GLU A 197 5.08 1.78 -2.31
N GLY A 198 4.91 0.46 -2.25
CA GLY A 198 3.79 -0.18 -1.53
C GLY A 198 4.09 -0.45 -0.05
N ALA A 199 5.35 -0.74 0.29
CA ALA A 199 5.78 -0.89 1.68
C ALA A 199 6.16 0.46 2.32
N ASN A 200 6.49 0.45 3.62
CA ASN A 200 6.98 1.63 4.32
C ASN A 200 8.50 1.76 4.16
N MET A 201 8.93 2.80 3.45
CA MET A 201 10.34 3.07 3.12
C MET A 201 11.11 1.86 2.53
N PRO A 202 10.59 1.20 1.48
CA PRO A 202 11.29 0.08 0.87
C PRO A 202 12.55 0.50 0.11
N THR A 203 12.62 1.72 -0.41
CA THR A 203 13.78 2.18 -1.17
C THR A 203 14.74 2.94 -0.25
N THR A 204 16.04 2.61 -0.32
CA THR A 204 17.04 3.36 0.45
C THR A 204 17.14 4.80 -0.05
N LEU A 205 17.71 5.70 0.76
CA LEU A 205 17.85 7.10 0.37
C LEU A 205 18.73 7.26 -0.88
N GLU A 206 19.83 6.49 -0.94
CA GLU A 206 20.77 6.48 -2.05
C GLU A 206 20.08 5.99 -3.33
N ALA A 207 19.30 4.92 -3.23
CA ALA A 207 18.51 4.38 -4.34
C ALA A 207 17.46 5.37 -4.83
N THR A 208 16.75 6.02 -3.91
CA THR A 208 15.74 7.05 -4.23
C THR A 208 16.38 8.17 -5.04
N LYS A 209 17.53 8.67 -4.60
CA LYS A 209 18.25 9.75 -5.29
C LYS A 209 18.68 9.34 -6.69
N LEU A 210 19.22 8.12 -6.86
CA LEU A 210 19.61 7.61 -8.17
C LEU A 210 18.43 7.48 -9.13
N ILE A 211 17.29 6.98 -8.65
CA ILE A 211 16.06 6.86 -9.45
C ILE A 211 15.60 8.25 -9.92
N GLN A 212 15.58 9.24 -9.01
CA GLN A 212 15.17 10.60 -9.34
C GLN A 212 16.15 11.30 -10.28
N ASP A 213 17.46 11.19 -10.05
CA ASP A 213 18.50 11.78 -10.88
C ASP A 213 18.52 11.18 -12.30
N ALA A 214 18.10 9.91 -12.44
CA ALA A 214 17.92 9.24 -13.73
C ALA A 214 16.60 9.60 -14.46
N GLY A 215 15.75 10.42 -13.85
CA GLY A 215 14.49 10.89 -14.44
C GLY A 215 13.34 9.87 -14.40
N LEU A 216 13.46 8.82 -13.59
CA LEU A 216 12.35 7.88 -13.37
C LEU A 216 11.28 8.54 -12.50
N LEU A 217 10.01 8.21 -12.78
CA LEU A 217 8.90 8.63 -11.94
C LEU A 217 8.98 7.88 -10.61
N PHE A 218 8.99 8.60 -9.49
CA PHE A 218 9.09 8.00 -8.17
C PHE A 218 7.93 8.44 -7.27
N ALA A 219 7.07 7.49 -6.88
CA ALA A 219 5.98 7.72 -5.93
C ALA A 219 6.36 7.26 -4.52
N PRO A 220 6.52 8.18 -3.54
CA PRO A 220 6.94 7.83 -2.19
C PRO A 220 5.85 7.09 -1.41
N GLY A 221 6.24 6.20 -0.50
CA GLY A 221 5.34 5.32 0.25
C GLY A 221 4.27 6.08 1.01
N LYS A 222 4.64 7.21 1.66
CA LYS A 222 3.69 8.07 2.40
C LYS A 222 2.49 8.56 1.57
N ALA A 223 2.64 8.59 0.24
CA ALA A 223 1.56 8.92 -0.69
C ALA A 223 1.01 7.64 -1.34
N ALA A 224 1.88 6.81 -1.92
CA ALA A 224 1.49 5.66 -2.72
C ALA A 224 0.73 4.58 -1.92
N ASN A 225 1.16 4.27 -0.69
CA ASN A 225 0.51 3.25 0.14
C ASN A 225 -0.61 3.82 1.05
N ALA A 226 -0.95 5.11 0.91
CA ALA A 226 -1.92 5.80 1.76
C ALA A 226 -3.36 5.26 1.64
N GLY A 227 -3.64 4.40 0.65
CA GLY A 227 -4.96 3.80 0.46
C GLY A 227 -5.47 3.02 1.68
N GLY A 228 -4.57 2.37 2.41
CA GLY A 228 -4.90 1.64 3.64
C GLY A 228 -5.45 2.56 4.73
N VAL A 229 -4.77 3.69 4.99
CA VAL A 229 -5.21 4.67 5.99
C VAL A 229 -6.43 5.46 5.51
N ALA A 230 -6.51 5.78 4.21
CA ALA A 230 -7.68 6.39 3.61
C ALA A 230 -8.93 5.54 3.83
N THR A 231 -8.84 4.23 3.59
CA THR A 231 -9.98 3.33 3.79
C THR A 231 -10.29 3.10 5.27
N SER A 232 -9.29 3.18 6.17
CA SER A 232 -9.55 3.26 7.62
C SER A 232 -10.35 4.51 7.99
N ALA A 233 -10.09 5.67 7.40
CA ALA A 233 -10.90 6.87 7.61
C ALA A 233 -12.32 6.75 7.02
N LEU A 234 -12.48 6.02 5.91
CA LEU A 234 -13.80 5.67 5.36
C LEU A 234 -14.55 4.72 6.30
N GLU A 235 -13.88 3.76 6.94
CA GLU A 235 -14.47 2.90 7.97
C GLU A 235 -14.95 3.72 9.18
N MET A 236 -14.14 4.68 9.64
CA MET A 236 -14.54 5.62 10.70
C MET A 236 -15.76 6.44 10.30
N SER A 237 -15.83 6.92 9.06
CA SER A 237 -16.98 7.67 8.54
C SER A 237 -18.25 6.82 8.54
N GLN A 238 -18.18 5.59 8.01
CA GLN A 238 -19.27 4.60 8.04
C GLN A 238 -19.74 4.32 9.47
N ASN A 239 -18.81 4.18 10.42
CA ASN A 239 -19.11 3.93 11.83
C ASN A 239 -19.82 5.13 12.48
N SER A 240 -19.39 6.36 12.19
CA SER A 240 -20.05 7.57 12.67
C SER A 240 -21.46 7.75 12.10
N MET A 241 -21.67 7.42 10.83
CA MET A 241 -22.99 7.46 10.19
C MET A 241 -23.88 6.27 10.54
N ARG A 242 -23.31 5.17 11.05
CA ARG A 242 -23.97 3.87 11.25
C ARG A 242 -24.55 3.29 9.96
N LEU A 243 -23.86 3.52 8.85
CA LEU A 243 -24.21 3.00 7.53
C LEU A 243 -23.02 2.23 6.97
N SER A 244 -23.32 1.18 6.21
CA SER A 244 -22.33 0.42 5.45
C SER A 244 -22.45 0.78 3.98
N TRP A 245 -21.31 1.01 3.34
CA TRP A 245 -21.24 1.22 1.90
C TRP A 245 -21.00 -0.09 1.16
N THR A 246 -21.39 -0.15 -0.12
CA THR A 246 -21.01 -1.27 -1.00
C THR A 246 -19.52 -1.23 -1.30
N PHE A 247 -18.99 -2.32 -1.86
CA PHE A 247 -17.58 -2.38 -2.26
C PHE A 247 -17.27 -1.28 -3.29
N GLU A 248 -18.15 -1.11 -4.28
CA GLU A 248 -18.01 -0.15 -5.37
C GLU A 248 -17.99 1.29 -4.85
N GLU A 249 -18.83 1.60 -3.86
CA GLU A 249 -18.86 2.93 -3.24
C GLU A 249 -17.57 3.23 -2.48
N VAL A 250 -17.01 2.25 -1.74
CA VAL A 250 -15.74 2.42 -1.04
C VAL A 250 -14.57 2.52 -2.03
N ASP A 251 -14.53 1.66 -3.04
CA ASP A 251 -13.47 1.64 -4.06
C ASP A 251 -13.44 2.93 -4.89
N ALA A 252 -14.62 3.46 -5.25
CA ALA A 252 -14.72 4.75 -5.94
C ALA A 252 -14.17 5.89 -5.08
N LYS A 253 -14.54 5.95 -3.79
CA LYS A 253 -14.01 6.96 -2.86
C LYS A 253 -12.51 6.80 -2.64
N LEU A 254 -12.01 5.57 -2.54
CA LEU A 254 -10.58 5.28 -2.44
C LEU A 254 -9.84 5.82 -3.67
N LYS A 255 -10.33 5.52 -4.87
CA LYS A 255 -9.75 6.03 -6.12
C LYS A 255 -9.69 7.56 -6.13
N ASP A 256 -10.78 8.23 -5.81
CA ASP A 256 -10.84 9.70 -5.74
C ASP A 256 -9.84 10.27 -4.74
N ILE A 257 -9.71 9.64 -3.56
CA ILE A 257 -8.73 10.05 -2.55
C ILE A 257 -7.30 9.92 -3.09
N MET A 258 -6.95 8.81 -3.72
CA MET A 258 -5.59 8.59 -4.23
C MET A 258 -5.24 9.54 -5.38
N VAL A 259 -6.20 9.82 -6.28
CA VAL A 259 -6.04 10.83 -7.33
C VAL A 259 -5.85 12.23 -6.73
N ASN A 260 -6.61 12.56 -5.69
CA ASN A 260 -6.44 13.83 -4.99
C ASN A 260 -5.09 13.93 -4.26
N ILE A 261 -4.62 12.84 -3.64
CA ILE A 261 -3.26 12.79 -3.06
C ILE A 261 -2.23 13.07 -4.15
N TYR A 262 -2.32 12.40 -5.30
CA TYR A 262 -1.44 12.64 -6.43
C TYR A 262 -1.45 14.11 -6.89
N ASN A 263 -2.63 14.69 -7.12
CA ASN A 263 -2.77 16.07 -7.55
C ASN A 263 -2.18 17.06 -6.54
N ASN A 264 -2.37 16.82 -5.24
CA ASN A 264 -1.81 17.65 -4.19
C ASN A 264 -0.28 17.60 -4.17
N ILE A 265 0.33 16.42 -4.28
CA ILE A 265 1.79 16.30 -4.27
C ILE A 265 2.41 16.86 -5.54
N ALA A 266 1.79 16.66 -6.71
CA ALA A 266 2.26 17.23 -7.97
C ALA A 266 2.17 18.76 -7.96
N THR A 267 1.05 19.31 -7.48
CA THR A 267 0.84 20.75 -7.35
C THR A 267 1.83 21.37 -6.37
N ALA A 268 2.06 20.75 -5.20
CA ALA A 268 3.01 21.23 -4.22
C ALA A 268 4.45 21.20 -4.78
N ALA A 269 4.85 20.11 -5.44
CA ALA A 269 6.16 20.01 -6.07
C ALA A 269 6.38 21.14 -7.09
N LYS A 270 5.39 21.39 -7.97
CA LYS A 270 5.43 22.46 -8.96
C LYS A 270 5.45 23.86 -8.33
N LYS A 271 4.57 24.13 -7.36
CA LYS A 271 4.47 25.41 -6.64
C LYS A 271 5.82 25.84 -6.04
N TYR A 272 6.60 24.88 -5.56
CA TYR A 272 7.89 25.12 -4.90
C TYR A 272 9.11 24.91 -5.81
N GLY A 273 8.93 24.79 -7.13
CA GLY A 273 10.04 24.73 -8.09
C GLY A 273 10.73 23.35 -8.20
N TYR A 274 10.07 22.30 -7.74
CA TYR A 274 10.54 20.91 -7.79
C TYR A 274 9.61 20.03 -8.65
N GLU A 275 9.12 20.56 -9.77
CA GLU A 275 8.22 19.83 -10.68
C GLU A 275 8.76 18.44 -11.03
N GLY A 276 7.91 17.41 -10.95
CA GLY A 276 8.29 16.00 -11.11
C GLY A 276 8.89 15.34 -9.86
N ASN A 277 9.29 16.08 -8.83
CA ASN A 277 9.77 15.51 -7.56
C ASN A 277 8.63 15.31 -6.56
N TYR A 278 7.96 14.15 -6.67
CA TYR A 278 6.82 13.81 -5.80
C TYR A 278 7.21 13.54 -4.34
N VAL A 279 8.48 13.27 -4.04
CA VAL A 279 8.98 13.16 -2.64
C VAL A 279 8.88 14.51 -1.93
N VAL A 280 9.39 15.56 -2.58
CA VAL A 280 9.31 16.93 -2.09
C VAL A 280 7.85 17.37 -2.01
N GLY A 281 7.07 17.12 -3.06
CA GLY A 281 5.64 17.41 -3.09
C GLY A 281 4.86 16.78 -1.93
N ALA A 282 5.09 15.50 -1.66
CA ALA A 282 4.44 14.78 -0.56
C ALA A 282 4.82 15.33 0.83
N ASN A 283 6.10 15.69 1.02
CA ASN A 283 6.55 16.29 2.27
C ASN A 283 5.92 17.66 2.50
N ILE A 284 5.93 18.52 1.48
CA ILE A 284 5.40 19.88 1.57
C ILE A 284 3.89 19.84 1.78
N ALA A 285 3.13 19.13 0.94
CA ALA A 285 1.67 19.09 1.04
C ALA A 285 1.19 18.52 2.38
N GLY A 286 1.86 17.48 2.89
CA GLY A 286 1.57 16.93 4.21
C GLY A 286 1.89 17.90 5.34
N PHE A 287 3.06 18.56 5.27
CA PHE A 287 3.51 19.49 6.30
C PHE A 287 2.68 20.78 6.35
N GLU A 288 2.44 21.44 5.22
CA GLU A 288 1.67 22.70 5.15
C GLU A 288 0.31 22.55 5.82
N LYS A 289 -0.43 21.47 5.48
CA LYS A 289 -1.77 21.23 6.04
C LYS A 289 -1.75 21.09 7.57
N VAL A 290 -0.74 20.43 8.12
CA VAL A 290 -0.60 20.26 9.58
C VAL A 290 -0.15 21.56 10.23
N ALA A 291 0.87 22.22 9.68
CA ALA A 291 1.42 23.46 10.20
C ALA A 291 0.36 24.58 10.24
N ASP A 292 -0.40 24.75 9.17
CA ASP A 292 -1.47 25.76 9.09
C ASP A 292 -2.57 25.49 10.14
N ALA A 293 -2.94 24.22 10.32
CA ALA A 293 -3.92 23.82 11.33
C ALA A 293 -3.41 24.05 12.76
N MET A 294 -2.14 23.77 13.03
CA MET A 294 -1.51 24.02 14.34
C MET A 294 -1.44 25.52 14.64
N ILE A 295 -1.03 26.34 13.66
CA ILE A 295 -0.98 27.81 13.81
C ILE A 295 -2.38 28.35 14.11
N ALA A 296 -3.41 27.88 13.40
CA ALA A 296 -4.79 28.31 13.61
C ALA A 296 -5.36 27.90 14.99
N GLN A 297 -4.87 26.81 15.59
CA GLN A 297 -5.31 26.32 16.89
C GLN A 297 -4.56 26.96 18.07
N GLY A 298 -3.46 27.69 17.81
CA GLY A 298 -2.65 28.34 18.84
C GLY A 298 -1.77 27.37 19.62
N VAL A 299 -1.26 27.81 20.77
CA VAL A 299 -0.41 26.99 21.65
C VAL A 299 -1.31 26.12 22.53
N CYS A 300 -1.36 24.81 22.24
CA CYS A 300 -2.17 23.82 22.95
C CYS A 300 -1.35 22.61 23.42
#